data_AF-A0AAD4MH86-F1
#
_entry.id   AF-A0AAD4MH86-F1
#
_cell.length_a   1.000
_cell.length_b   1.000
_cell.length_c   1.000
_cell.angle_alpha   90.00
_cell.angle_beta   90.00
_cell.angle_gamma   90.00
#
_symmetry.space_group_name_H-M   'P 1'
#
loop_
_entity.id
_entity.type
_entity.pdbx_description
1 polymer ?
#
loop_
_entity_poly.entity_id
_entity_poly.type
_entity_poly.pdbx_seq_one_letter_code
_entity_poly.pdbx_strand_id
1 'polypeptide(L)'
;MGAIFGVEKYARSLMKVVEERGIELNTRHNLVELDADNRLASFQLLDEFGKPTGRTKDLEYSLMHIAPPCSPVKALREFAAIQANLSLTDPNGWVAVHPQTLQCTAFPNVFAIGDCANTPNSKTAAAIDMSSSLKTKGNLKKL
;
A
#
# COMPACT_ATOMS: atom_id res chain seq x y z
N MET A 1 -3.52 -7.31 11.77
CA MET A 1 -4.33 -6.26 11.09
C MET A 1 -5.38 -5.73 12.07
N GLY A 2 -5.70 -4.43 12.07
CA GLY A 2 -6.67 -3.83 13.00
C GLY A 2 -6.13 -2.77 13.96
N ALA A 3 -4.92 -2.26 13.75
CA ALA A 3 -4.44 -1.04 14.41
C ALA A 3 -4.71 0.18 13.51
N ILE A 4 -4.98 1.34 14.10
CA ILE A 4 -5.18 2.61 13.38
C ILE A 4 -3.90 3.08 12.64
N PHE A 5 -2.73 2.67 13.13
CA PHE A 5 -1.44 2.99 12.51
C PHE A 5 -0.39 1.90 12.79
N GLY A 6 0.58 1.72 11.88
CA GLY A 6 1.58 0.64 11.97
C GLY A 6 2.67 0.83 13.03
N VAL A 7 2.82 2.03 13.57
CA VAL A 7 3.81 2.35 14.63
C VAL A 7 3.06 2.66 15.93
N GLU A 8 3.29 1.82 16.95
CA GLU A 8 2.54 1.81 18.20
C GLU A 8 2.51 3.17 18.91
N LYS A 9 3.64 3.91 18.91
CA LYS A 9 3.74 5.24 19.51
C LYS A 9 2.67 6.19 18.95
N TYR A 10 2.51 6.24 17.63
CA TYR A 10 1.53 7.11 16.98
C TYR A 10 0.12 6.52 17.05
N ALA A 11 -0.01 5.20 16.98
CA ALA A 11 -1.30 4.52 17.13
C ALA A 11 -1.97 4.86 18.47
N ARG A 12 -1.22 4.85 19.58
CA ARG A 12 -1.73 5.25 20.90
C ARG A 12 -2.22 6.69 20.93
N SER A 13 -1.46 7.62 20.34
CA SER A 13 -1.88 9.03 20.27
C SER A 13 -3.15 9.21 19.44
N LEU A 14 -3.28 8.50 18.32
CA LEU A 14 -4.48 8.56 17.48
C LEU A 14 -5.72 7.97 18.17
N MET A 15 -5.57 6.87 18.91
CA MET A 15 -6.68 6.28 19.66
C MET A 15 -7.24 7.23 20.73
N LYS A 16 -6.39 8.03 21.39
CA LYS A 16 -6.88 9.08 22.30
C LYS A 16 -7.78 10.09 21.59
N VAL A 17 -7.40 10.53 20.38
CA VAL A 17 -8.21 11.45 19.59
C VAL A 17 -9.53 10.80 19.16
N VAL A 18 -9.51 9.50 18.82
CA VAL A 18 -10.71 8.72 18.50
C VAL A 18 -11.69 8.72 19.69
N GLU A 19 -11.20 8.42 20.89
CA GLU A 19 -12.00 8.41 22.12
C GLU A 19 -12.50 9.82 22.49
N GLU A 20 -11.62 10.82 22.51
CA GLU A 20 -11.94 12.21 22.86
C GLU A 20 -13.00 12.82 21.94
N ARG A 21 -13.02 12.42 20.66
CA ARG A 21 -13.95 12.95 19.65
C ARG A 21 -15.15 12.02 19.38
N GLY A 22 -15.25 10.88 20.06
CA GLY A 22 -16.32 9.91 19.84
C GLY A 22 -16.36 9.35 18.41
N ILE A 23 -15.20 9.15 17.79
CA ILE A 23 -15.10 8.62 16.41
C ILE A 23 -15.33 7.10 16.44
N GLU A 24 -16.26 6.60 15.62
CA GLU A 24 -16.44 5.16 15.46
C GLU A 24 -15.38 4.60 14.49
N LEU A 25 -14.37 3.91 15.06
CA LEU A 25 -13.31 3.27 14.27
C LEU A 25 -13.65 1.82 13.94
N ASN A 26 -14.17 1.60 12.73
CA ASN A 26 -14.43 0.28 12.19
C ASN A 26 -13.21 -0.26 11.44
N THR A 27 -12.35 -1.02 12.13
CA THR A 27 -11.25 -1.73 11.46
C THR A 27 -11.76 -2.98 10.75
N ARG A 28 -11.00 -3.53 9.79
CA ARG A 28 -11.35 -4.76 9.04
C ARG A 28 -12.65 -4.66 8.24
N HIS A 29 -13.03 -3.45 7.83
CA HIS A 29 -14.10 -3.20 6.89
C HIS A 29 -13.49 -2.73 5.57
N ASN A 30 -13.75 -3.44 4.48
CA ASN A 30 -13.28 -3.07 3.15
C ASN A 30 -14.46 -2.65 2.29
N LEU A 31 -14.45 -1.43 1.77
CA LEU A 31 -15.52 -0.94 0.87
C LEU A 31 -15.50 -1.75 -0.43
N VAL A 32 -16.65 -2.33 -0.81
CA VAL A 32 -16.78 -3.12 -2.05
C VAL A 32 -17.79 -2.54 -3.04
N GLU A 33 -18.78 -1.81 -2.55
CA GLU A 33 -19.83 -1.21 -3.39
C GLU A 33 -20.32 0.10 -2.81
N LEU A 34 -20.70 1.01 -3.70
CA LEU A 34 -21.26 2.32 -3.35
C LEU A 34 -22.55 2.54 -4.15
N ASP A 35 -23.66 2.69 -3.43
CA ASP A 35 -24.91 3.18 -3.96
C ASP A 35 -25.02 4.67 -3.65
N ALA A 36 -24.81 5.50 -4.68
CA ALA A 36 -24.86 6.96 -4.54
C ALA A 36 -26.30 7.48 -4.43
N ASP A 37 -27.26 6.83 -5.07
CA ASP A 37 -28.65 7.28 -5.13
C ASP A 37 -29.33 7.06 -3.78
N ASN A 38 -29.09 5.90 -3.16
CA ASN A 38 -29.61 5.56 -1.84
C ASN A 38 -28.67 5.95 -0.69
N ARG A 39 -27.49 6.50 -1.00
CA ARG A 39 -26.44 6.89 -0.03
C ARG A 39 -26.02 5.75 0.90
N LEU A 40 -25.84 4.57 0.32
CA LEU A 40 -25.46 3.34 1.03
C LEU A 40 -24.07 2.87 0.58
N ALA A 41 -23.24 2.47 1.54
CA ALA A 41 -21.93 1.92 1.29
C ALA A 41 -21.84 0.51 1.88
N SER A 42 -21.51 -0.46 1.04
CA SER A 42 -21.40 -1.87 1.43
C SER A 42 -19.96 -2.24 1.70
N PHE A 43 -19.70 -2.72 2.92
CA PHE A 43 -18.38 -3.12 3.37
C PHE A 43 -18.31 -4.63 3.54
N GLN A 44 -17.30 -5.25 2.95
CA GLN A 44 -16.94 -6.63 3.23
C GLN A 44 -16.15 -6.72 4.54
N LEU A 45 -16.58 -7.60 5.44
CA LEU A 45 -15.92 -7.83 6.72
C LEU A 45 -14.72 -8.76 6.54
N LEU A 46 -13.57 -8.36 7.09
CA LEU A 46 -12.32 -9.10 7.02
C LEU A 46 -12.00 -9.81 8.35
N ASP A 47 -11.34 -10.97 8.25
CA ASP A 47 -10.84 -11.71 9.41
C ASP A 47 -9.55 -11.09 9.98
N GLU A 48 -8.92 -11.77 10.94
CA GLU A 48 -7.67 -11.32 11.57
C GLU A 48 -6.45 -11.30 10.65
N PHE A 49 -6.50 -12.11 9.58
CA PHE A 49 -5.48 -12.20 8.53
C PHE A 49 -5.81 -11.29 7.34
N GLY A 50 -6.93 -10.56 7.39
CA GLY A 50 -7.36 -9.66 6.34
C GLY A 50 -8.06 -10.32 5.17
N LYS A 51 -8.52 -11.56 5.33
CA LYS A 51 -9.27 -12.26 4.30
C LYS A 51 -10.76 -11.98 4.42
N PRO A 52 -11.50 -11.94 3.30
CA PRO A 52 -12.95 -11.84 3.32
C PRO A 52 -13.61 -12.95 4.13
N THR A 53 -14.49 -12.57 5.05
CA THR A 53 -15.31 -13.52 5.82
C THR A 53 -16.55 -14.02 5.06
N GLY A 54 -16.83 -13.45 3.89
CA GLY A 54 -18.07 -13.67 3.14
C GLY A 54 -19.27 -12.87 3.67
N ARG A 55 -19.10 -12.12 4.77
CA ARG A 55 -20.14 -11.25 5.33
C ARG A 55 -19.97 -9.81 4.86
N THR A 56 -21.08 -9.12 4.65
CA THR A 56 -21.13 -7.69 4.35
C THR A 56 -21.85 -6.91 5.45
N LYS A 57 -21.55 -5.62 5.54
CA LYS A 57 -22.22 -4.65 6.40
C LYS A 57 -22.47 -3.38 5.59
N ASP A 58 -23.72 -2.98 5.53
CA ASP A 58 -24.12 -1.75 4.86
C ASP A 58 -24.17 -0.60 5.85
N LEU A 59 -23.68 0.56 5.43
CA LEU A 59 -23.67 1.79 6.21
C LEU A 59 -24.19 2.94 5.35
N GLU A 60 -25.17 3.66 5.87
CA GLU A 60 -25.62 4.92 5.27
C GLU A 60 -24.57 6.02 5.49
N TYR A 61 -24.43 6.91 4.51
CA TYR A 61 -23.50 8.04 4.62
C TYR A 61 -24.16 9.35 4.18
N SER A 62 -23.76 10.45 4.83
CA SER A 62 -24.07 11.80 4.36
C SER A 62 -22.90 12.43 3.60
N LEU A 63 -21.67 12.01 3.95
CA LEU A 63 -20.42 12.39 3.29
C LEU A 63 -19.52 11.16 3.25
N MET A 64 -18.96 10.86 2.07
CA MET A 64 -18.05 9.74 1.89
C MET A 64 -16.73 10.20 1.28
N HIS A 65 -15.63 9.90 1.99
CA HIS A 65 -14.27 10.08 1.51
C HIS A 65 -13.65 8.70 1.25
N ILE A 66 -13.31 8.41 -0.01
CA ILE A 66 -12.82 7.09 -0.44
C ILE A 66 -11.33 7.18 -0.75
N ALA A 67 -10.54 6.33 -0.11
CA ALA A 67 -9.18 6.03 -0.56
C ALA A 67 -9.25 4.87 -1.58
N PRO A 68 -8.99 5.12 -2.87
CA PRO A 68 -9.13 4.08 -3.89
C PRO A 68 -8.08 2.97 -3.70
N PRO A 69 -8.39 1.73 -4.10
CA PRO A 69 -7.43 0.63 -4.07
C PRO A 69 -6.27 0.92 -5.04
N CYS A 70 -5.05 0.99 -4.50
CA CYS A 70 -3.83 1.20 -5.28
C CYS A 70 -3.17 -0.13 -5.65
N SER A 71 -2.53 -0.19 -6.81
CA SER A 71 -1.84 -1.37 -7.34
C SER A 71 -0.62 -0.96 -8.17
N PRO A 72 0.33 -1.87 -8.49
CA PRO A 72 1.42 -1.54 -9.39
C PRO A 72 0.88 -1.06 -10.74
N VAL A 73 1.64 -0.21 -11.42
CA VAL A 73 1.27 0.30 -12.75
C VAL A 73 1.07 -0.85 -13.73
N LYS A 74 0.13 -0.68 -14.65
CA LYS A 74 -0.31 -1.73 -15.60
C LYS A 74 0.86 -2.41 -16.31
N ALA A 75 1.83 -1.65 -16.81
CA ALA A 75 2.99 -2.19 -17.52
C ALA A 75 3.82 -3.18 -16.68
N LEU A 76 3.99 -2.93 -15.37
CA LEU A 76 4.71 -3.85 -14.48
C LEU A 76 3.92 -5.13 -14.24
N ARG A 77 2.59 -5.02 -14.11
CA ARG A 77 1.71 -6.19 -13.96
C ARG A 77 1.68 -7.06 -15.20
N GLU A 78 1.62 -6.43 -16.38
CA GLU A 78 1.67 -7.14 -17.67
C GLU A 78 3.03 -7.81 -17.88
N PHE A 79 4.12 -7.15 -17.53
CA PHE A 79 5.46 -7.75 -17.57
C PHE A 79 5.55 -9.01 -16.69
N ALA A 80 5.05 -8.93 -15.45
CA ALA A 80 5.01 -10.06 -14.52
C ALA A 80 4.24 -11.27 -15.11
N ALA A 81 3.18 -11.02 -15.88
CA ALA A 81 2.38 -12.06 -16.52
C ALA A 81 3.06 -12.72 -17.74
N ILE A 82 3.92 -12.00 -18.46
CA ILE A 82 4.55 -12.47 -19.70
C ILE A 82 5.86 -13.22 -19.43
N GLN A 83 6.61 -12.83 -18.40
CA GLN A 83 7.99 -13.31 -18.16
C GLN A 83 8.16 -13.89 -16.76
N ALA A 84 7.41 -14.94 -16.42
CA ALA A 84 7.45 -15.58 -15.09
C ALA A 84 8.85 -16.07 -14.66
N ASN A 85 9.75 -16.34 -15.63
CA ASN A 85 11.13 -16.80 -15.38
C ASN A 85 12.15 -15.66 -15.27
N LEU A 86 11.76 -14.40 -15.53
CA LEU A 86 12.65 -13.24 -15.52
C LEU A 86 12.05 -12.18 -14.58
N SER A 87 12.28 -12.34 -13.28
CA SER A 87 11.53 -11.62 -12.24
C SER A 87 12.05 -10.20 -12.01
N LEU A 88 11.78 -9.28 -12.95
CA LEU A 88 11.86 -7.84 -12.69
C LEU A 88 10.99 -7.46 -11.48
N THR A 89 9.84 -8.12 -11.34
CA THR A 89 8.87 -7.88 -10.29
C THR A 89 8.79 -9.02 -9.29
N ASP A 90 8.33 -8.71 -8.08
CA ASP A 90 7.89 -9.70 -7.09
C ASP A 90 6.54 -10.33 -7.51
N PRO A 91 6.04 -11.35 -6.79
CA PRO A 91 4.76 -12.00 -7.09
C PRO A 91 3.54 -11.06 -7.05
N ASN A 92 3.66 -9.88 -6.44
CA ASN A 92 2.60 -8.88 -6.36
C ASN A 92 2.71 -7.81 -7.46
N GLY A 93 3.70 -7.91 -8.36
CA GLY A 93 3.90 -7.01 -9.50
C GLY A 93 4.70 -5.74 -9.19
N TRP A 94 5.34 -5.64 -8.02
CA TRP A 94 6.24 -4.53 -7.68
C TRP A 94 7.66 -4.83 -8.14
N VAL A 95 8.45 -3.83 -8.56
CA VAL A 95 9.84 -4.07 -8.96
C VAL A 95 10.63 -4.63 -7.77
N ALA A 96 11.21 -5.82 -7.96
CA ALA A 96 12.00 -6.49 -6.95
C ALA A 96 13.37 -5.84 -6.84
N VAL A 97 13.65 -5.19 -5.70
CA VAL A 97 14.90 -4.49 -5.45
C VAL A 97 15.57 -4.91 -4.14
N HIS A 98 16.88 -4.77 -4.08
CA HIS A 98 17.62 -4.86 -2.84
C HIS A 98 17.32 -3.62 -1.96
N PRO A 99 16.86 -3.77 -0.69
CA PRO A 99 16.33 -2.66 0.11
C PRO A 99 17.31 -1.50 0.35
N GLN A 100 18.62 -1.79 0.42
CA GLN A 100 19.65 -0.79 0.73
C GLN A 100 20.24 -0.10 -0.51
N THR A 101 20.27 -0.79 -1.65
CA THR A 101 20.91 -0.27 -2.89
C THR A 101 19.90 0.15 -3.94
N LEU A 102 18.64 -0.28 -3.79
CA LEU A 102 17.53 -0.06 -4.72
C LEU A 102 17.77 -0.62 -6.13
N GLN A 103 18.79 -1.47 -6.25
CA GLN A 103 19.13 -2.20 -7.47
C GLN A 103 18.18 -3.39 -7.63
N CYS A 104 17.73 -3.62 -8.85
CA CYS A 104 16.90 -4.77 -9.17
C CYS A 104 17.65 -6.08 -8.89
N THR A 105 16.94 -7.07 -8.34
CA THR A 105 17.53 -8.37 -8.01
C THR A 105 17.83 -9.23 -9.24
N ALA A 106 17.09 -9.04 -10.34
CA ALA A 106 17.27 -9.79 -11.59
C ALA A 106 18.20 -9.08 -12.59
N PHE A 107 18.24 -7.73 -12.58
CA PHE A 107 18.96 -6.94 -13.57
C PHE A 107 19.91 -5.93 -12.91
N PRO A 108 21.24 -6.10 -13.03
CA PRO A 108 22.20 -5.26 -12.33
C PRO A 108 22.22 -3.80 -12.82
N ASN A 109 21.73 -3.53 -14.04
CA ASN A 109 21.63 -2.19 -14.63
C ASN A 109 20.27 -1.51 -14.38
N VAL A 110 19.34 -2.16 -13.67
CA VAL A 110 18.00 -1.62 -13.40
C VAL A 110 17.89 -1.22 -11.93
N PHE A 111 17.28 -0.07 -11.67
CA PHE A 111 17.01 0.42 -10.33
C PHE A 111 15.59 0.97 -10.26
N ALA A 112 14.89 0.74 -9.16
CA ALA A 112 13.57 1.34 -8.90
C ALA A 112 13.60 2.21 -7.63
N ILE A 113 12.61 3.07 -7.46
CA ILE A 113 12.49 3.95 -6.28
C ILE A 113 11.03 4.33 -6.07
N GLY A 114 10.64 4.53 -4.81
CA GLY A 114 9.28 4.95 -4.46
C GLY A 114 8.27 3.83 -4.58
N ASP A 115 7.06 4.21 -4.96
CA ASP A 115 5.87 3.37 -4.85
C ASP A 115 5.92 2.12 -5.73
N CYS A 116 6.65 2.17 -6.85
CA CYS A 116 6.77 1.04 -7.77
C CYS A 116 7.73 -0.07 -7.29
N ALA A 117 8.56 0.21 -6.30
CA ALA A 117 9.55 -0.74 -5.77
C ALA A 117 8.98 -1.54 -4.58
N ASN A 118 9.42 -2.77 -4.38
CA ASN A 118 8.97 -3.62 -3.27
C ASN A 118 9.67 -3.32 -1.92
N THR A 119 10.17 -2.09 -1.72
CA THR A 119 10.83 -1.71 -0.47
C THR A 119 9.91 -1.85 0.75
N PRO A 120 10.40 -2.33 1.91
CA PRO A 120 9.58 -2.62 3.09
C PRO A 120 9.18 -1.38 3.91
N ASN A 121 9.36 -0.18 3.36
CA ASN A 121 9.01 1.09 4.00
C ASN A 121 7.66 1.63 3.50
N SER A 122 7.08 2.56 4.25
CA SER A 122 5.87 3.26 3.83
C SER A 122 6.11 4.05 2.54
N LYS A 123 5.18 3.90 1.60
CA LYS A 123 5.20 4.57 0.29
C LYS A 123 4.83 6.05 0.46
N THR A 124 5.85 6.89 0.58
CA THR A 124 5.71 8.32 0.86
C THR A 124 6.78 9.13 0.12
N ALA A 125 6.50 10.40 -0.16
CA ALA A 125 7.48 11.31 -0.77
C ALA A 125 8.75 11.45 0.08
N ALA A 126 8.64 11.45 1.40
CA ALA A 126 9.79 11.48 2.32
C ALA A 126 10.67 10.23 2.16
N ALA A 127 10.08 9.06 1.92
CA ALA A 127 10.83 7.83 1.66
C ALA A 127 11.58 7.90 0.33
N ILE A 128 11.00 8.52 -0.70
CA ILE A 128 11.66 8.77 -2.00
C ILE A 128 12.86 9.68 -1.80
N ASP A 129 12.71 10.79 -1.09
CA ASP A 129 13.79 11.75 -0.84
C ASP A 129 14.99 11.10 -0.15
N MET A 130 14.75 10.38 0.96
CA MET A 130 15.79 9.64 1.66
C MET A 130 16.46 8.57 0.77
N SER A 131 15.66 7.89 -0.05
CA SER A 131 16.11 6.83 -0.95
C SER A 131 16.91 7.35 -2.14
N SER A 132 16.62 8.57 -2.61
CA SER A 132 17.34 9.22 -3.72
C SER A 132 18.82 9.44 -3.38
N SER A 133 19.10 9.75 -2.11
CA SER A 133 20.45 9.96 -1.58
C SER A 133 21.27 8.67 -1.44
N LEU A 134 20.64 7.49 -1.43
CA LEU A 134 21.35 6.20 -1.37
C LEU A 134 22.01 5.86 -2.72
N LYS A 135 21.41 6.28 -3.85
CA LYS A 135 21.93 5.99 -5.21
C LYS A 135 23.15 6.82 -5.61
N THR A 136 23.32 8.01 -5.04
CA THR A 136 24.46 8.91 -5.38
C THR A 136 25.81 8.42 -4.85
N LYS A 137 25.82 7.46 -3.91
CA LYS A 137 27.05 6.87 -3.36
C LYS A 137 27.51 5.59 -4.08
N GLY A 138 26.62 4.93 -4.83
CA GLY A 138 26.85 3.57 -5.35
C GLY A 138 27.47 3.49 -6.74
N ASN A 139 26.78 3.99 -7.78
CA ASN A 139 27.16 3.65 -9.18
C ASN A 139 26.85 4.72 -10.24
N LEU A 140 26.21 5.85 -9.89
CA LEU A 140 25.79 6.88 -10.87
C LEU A 140 26.82 7.98 -11.13
N LYS A 141 28.00 7.96 -10.50
CA LYS A 141 29.10 8.91 -10.79
C LYS A 141 29.91 8.59 -12.06
N LYS A 142 29.48 7.62 -12.87
CA LYS A 142 30.24 7.10 -14.03
C LYS A 142 29.47 7.12 -15.36
N LEU A 143 28.44 7.95 -15.49
CA LEU A 143 27.83 8.28 -16.78
C LEU A 143 28.18 9.72 -17.15
#